data_AF-A0A833HFR1-F1
#
_entry.id   AF-A0A833HFR1-F1
#
_cell.length_a   1.000
_cell.length_b   1.000
_cell.length_c   1.000
_cell.angle_alpha   90.00
_cell.angle_beta   90.00
_cell.angle_gamma   90.00
#
_symmetry.space_group_name_H-M   'P 1'
#
loop_
_entity.id
_entity.type
_entity.pdbx_description
1 polymer ?
#
loop_
_entity_poly.entity_id
_entity_poly.type
_entity_poly.pdbx_seq_one_letter_code
_entity_poly.pdbx_strand_id
1 'polypeptide(L)'
;MKVTREQLHDLVWSMPMTEIARQSGVRDQHIARACDGVDAVRPRAGYWQKIEHGKSVHRMALSNDRYAASDVVTIDSSGWAISQ
;
A
#
# COMPACT_ATOMS: atom_id res chain seq x y z
N MET A 1 9.17 1.49 -8.36
CA MET A 1 9.44 0.59 -7.22
C MET A 1 8.90 -0.81 -7.49
N LYS A 2 9.55 -1.84 -6.93
CA LYS A 2 9.16 -3.25 -7.04
C LYS A 2 9.18 -3.86 -5.64
N VAL A 3 8.03 -4.33 -5.16
CA VAL A 3 7.82 -4.81 -3.79
C VAL A 3 6.88 -6.01 -3.79
N THR A 4 6.92 -6.86 -2.78
CA THR A 4 5.89 -7.90 -2.61
C THR A 4 4.55 -7.29 -2.18
N ARG A 5 3.45 -8.03 -2.32
CA ARG A 5 2.13 -7.63 -1.84
C ARG A 5 2.15 -7.35 -0.33
N GLU A 6 2.87 -8.18 0.43
CA GLU A 6 3.10 -7.97 1.86
C GLU A 6 3.84 -6.66 2.14
N GLN A 7 4.93 -6.41 1.42
CA GLN A 7 5.70 -5.18 1.56
C GLN A 7 4.89 -3.94 1.16
N LEU A 8 4.07 -4.02 0.10
CA LEU A 8 3.18 -2.94 -0.30
C LEU A 8 2.20 -2.62 0.83
N HIS A 9 1.61 -3.66 1.43
CA HIS A 9 0.74 -3.52 2.59
C HIS A 9 1.48 -2.88 3.77
N ASP A 10 2.62 -3.42 4.20
CA ASP A 10 3.44 -2.82 5.27
C ASP A 10 3.75 -1.34 5.01
N LEU A 11 4.14 -1.00 3.78
CA LEU A 11 4.50 0.34 3.40
C LEU A 11 3.34 1.32 3.56
N VAL A 12 2.15 0.98 3.03
CA VAL A 12 0.96 1.85 3.14
C VAL A 12 0.40 1.96 4.55
N TRP A 13 0.78 1.07 5.47
CA TRP A 13 0.44 1.16 6.90
C TRP A 13 1.53 1.85 7.73
N SER A 14 2.74 2.02 7.19
CA SER A 14 3.87 2.70 7.84
C SER A 14 3.91 4.21 7.60
N MET A 15 3.46 4.69 6.42
CA MET A 15 3.44 6.12 6.09
C MET A 15 2.37 6.46 5.03
N PRO A 16 1.97 7.75 4.90
CA PRO A 16 1.02 8.19 3.88
C PRO A 16 1.50 7.92 2.45
N MET A 17 0.59 7.55 1.55
CA MET A 17 0.93 7.24 0.14
C MET A 17 1.58 8.40 -0.61
N THR A 18 1.28 9.65 -0.23
CA THR A 18 1.94 10.84 -0.79
C THR A 18 3.43 10.87 -0.47
N GLU A 19 3.81 10.42 0.72
CA GLU A 19 5.21 10.32 1.14
C GLU A 19 5.90 9.13 0.46
N ILE A 20 5.23 7.98 0.36
CA ILE A 20 5.72 6.82 -0.39
C ILE A 20 6.02 7.21 -1.85
N ALA A 21 5.08 7.91 -2.48
CA ALA A 21 5.17 8.39 -3.84
C ALA A 21 6.39 9.31 -4.03
N ARG A 22 6.56 10.27 -3.12
CA ARG A 22 7.70 11.21 -3.10
C ARG A 22 9.04 10.47 -2.99
N GLN A 23 9.16 9.52 -2.07
CA GLN A 23 10.39 8.75 -1.85
C GLN A 23 10.71 7.79 -3.00
N SER A 24 9.67 7.22 -3.62
CA SER A 24 9.82 6.20 -4.68
C SER A 24 9.85 6.77 -6.09
N GLY A 25 9.60 8.07 -6.27
CA GLY A 25 9.52 8.72 -7.58
C GLY A 25 8.34 8.25 -8.43
N VAL A 26 7.23 7.85 -7.79
CA VAL A 26 6.01 7.37 -8.47
C VAL A 26 4.81 8.26 -8.15
N ARG A 27 3.68 8.04 -8.83
CA ARG A 27 2.42 8.73 -8.48
C ARG A 27 1.69 7.99 -7.37
N ASP A 28 1.19 8.73 -6.38
CA ASP A 28 0.37 8.21 -5.29
C ASP A 28 -0.89 7.48 -5.79
N GLN A 29 -1.51 7.96 -6.88
CA GLN A 29 -2.62 7.29 -7.54
C GLN A 29 -2.24 5.90 -8.08
N HIS A 30 -0.99 5.69 -8.51
CA HIS A 30 -0.54 4.37 -8.96
C HIS A 30 -0.40 3.41 -7.77
N ILE A 31 0.07 3.92 -6.61
CA ILE A 31 0.10 3.15 -5.36
C ILE A 31 -1.31 2.75 -4.93
N ALA A 32 -2.26 3.70 -4.96
CA ALA A 32 -3.65 3.42 -4.59
C ALA A 32 -4.28 2.36 -5.50
N ARG A 33 -4.12 2.51 -6.82
CA ARG A 33 -4.63 1.52 -7.81
C ARG A 33 -3.97 0.16 -7.66
N ALA A 34 -2.67 0.12 -7.35
CA ALA A 34 -1.97 -1.13 -7.09
C ALA A 34 -2.55 -1.83 -5.87
N CYS A 35 -2.78 -1.11 -4.76
CA CYS A 35 -3.41 -1.69 -3.58
C CYS A 35 -4.80 -2.26 -3.89
N ASP A 36 -5.62 -1.51 -4.62
CA ASP A 36 -6.97 -1.95 -5.01
C ASP A 36 -6.92 -3.18 -5.93
N GLY A 37 -5.93 -3.23 -6.83
CA GLY A 37 -5.81 -4.33 -7.79
C GLY A 37 -5.18 -5.61 -7.24
N VAL A 38 -4.55 -5.57 -6.07
CA VAL A 38 -4.00 -6.74 -5.37
C VAL A 38 -4.72 -7.03 -4.05
N ASP A 39 -5.88 -6.41 -3.82
CA ASP A 39 -6.63 -6.45 -2.57
C ASP A 39 -5.75 -6.22 -1.32
N ALA A 40 -4.80 -5.28 -1.40
CA ALA A 40 -4.03 -4.86 -0.24
C ALA A 40 -4.83 -3.80 0.51
N VAL A 41 -5.31 -4.15 1.70
CA VAL A 41 -6.10 -3.25 2.53
C VAL A 41 -5.27 -2.03 2.93
N ARG A 42 -5.83 -0.83 2.76
CA ARG A 42 -5.18 0.45 3.09
C ARG A 42 -5.76 1.06 4.37
N PRO A 43 -5.02 1.96 5.04
CA PRO A 43 -5.58 2.71 6.16
C PRO A 43 -6.82 3.52 5.74
N ARG A 44 -7.89 3.47 6.55
CA ARG A 44 -9.11 4.25 6.31
C ARG A 44 -8.85 5.75 6.48
N ALA A 45 -9.75 6.56 5.90
CA ALA A 45 -9.75 8.00 6.15
C ALA A 45 -9.70 8.30 7.66
N GLY A 46 -8.82 9.23 8.05
CA GLY A 46 -8.59 9.60 9.45
C GLY A 46 -7.67 8.66 10.23
N TYR A 47 -7.12 7.57 9.64
CA TYR A 47 -6.12 6.73 10.32
C TYR A 47 -4.88 7.53 10.73
N TRP A 48 -4.30 8.29 9.80
CA TRP A 48 -3.11 9.11 10.07
C TRP A 48 -3.37 10.20 11.11
N GLN A 49 -4.54 10.85 11.02
CA GLN A 49 -4.98 11.81 12.04
C GLN A 49 -5.10 11.16 13.43
N LYS A 50 -5.57 9.91 13.52
CA LYS A 50 -5.62 9.18 14.80
C LYS A 50 -4.22 8.91 15.36
N ILE A 51 -3.28 8.49 14.51
CA ILE A 51 -1.86 8.30 14.90
C ILE A 51 -1.26 9.61 15.41
N GLU A 52 -1.44 10.70 14.68
CA GLU A 52 -0.91 12.04 15.06
C GLU A 52 -1.43 12.51 16.42
N HIS A 53 -2.68 12.16 16.76
CA HIS A 53 -3.28 12.47 18.06
C HIS A 53 -3.08 11.37 19.13
N GLY A 54 -2.18 10.41 18.90
CA GLY A 54 -1.86 9.35 19.86
C GLY A 54 -3.00 8.38 20.17
N LYS A 55 -4.00 8.27 19.28
CA LYS A 55 -5.15 7.39 19.46
C LYS A 55 -4.80 5.97 19.06
N SER A 56 -5.45 5.00 19.72
CA SER A 56 -5.36 3.60 19.31
C SER A 56 -5.94 3.42 17.89
N VAL A 57 -5.18 2.75 17.04
CA VAL A 57 -5.56 2.40 15.67
C VAL A 57 -5.47 0.89 15.48
N HIS A 58 -6.34 0.35 14.63
CA HIS A 58 -6.31 -1.07 14.28
C HIS A 58 -5.81 -1.23 12.85
N ARG A 59 -4.76 -2.03 12.70
CA ARG A 59 -4.22 -2.45 11.40
C ARG A 59 -4.96 -3.70 10.93
N MET A 60 -5.58 -3.61 9.76
CA MET A 60 -6.25 -4.76 9.15
C MET A 60 -5.19 -5.74 8.62
N ALA A 61 -5.44 -7.03 8.81
CA ALA A 61 -4.55 -8.07 8.31
C ALA A 61 -4.63 -8.17 6.77
N LEU A 62 -3.51 -8.50 6.16
CA LEU A 62 -3.43 -8.81 4.74
C LEU A 62 -3.91 -10.26 4.53
N SER A 63 -5.19 -10.44 4.23
CA SER A 63 -5.75 -11.78 3.98
C SER A 63 -6.70 -11.77 2.78
N ASN A 64 -6.42 -12.60 1.78
CA ASN A 64 -7.37 -13.03 0.76
C ASN A 64 -6.85 -14.34 0.13
N ASP A 65 -7.72 -15.01 -0.64
CA ASP A 65 -7.38 -16.27 -1.34
C ASP A 65 -6.90 -16.02 -2.78
N ARG A 66 -6.96 -14.77 -3.25
CA ARG A 66 -6.70 -14.40 -4.65
C ARG A 66 -5.22 -14.08 -4.93
N TYR A 67 -4.52 -13.48 -3.97
CA TYR A 67 -3.15 -13.00 -4.16
C TYR A 67 -2.24 -13.48 -3.04
N ALA A 68 -1.11 -14.07 -3.39
CA ALA A 68 -0.12 -14.50 -2.41
C ALA A 68 0.57 -13.30 -1.77
N ALA A 69 1.01 -13.45 -0.51
CA ALA A 69 1.83 -12.43 0.16
C ALA A 69 3.13 -12.14 -0.63
N SER A 70 3.64 -13.16 -1.32
CA SER A 70 4.84 -13.13 -2.16
C SER A 70 4.63 -12.57 -3.56
N ASP A 71 3.38 -12.33 -4.01
CA ASP A 71 3.11 -11.77 -5.34
C ASP A 71 3.83 -10.42 -5.48
N VAL A 72 4.49 -10.22 -6.62
CA VAL A 72 5.35 -9.05 -6.82
C VAL A 72 4.57 -7.95 -7.54
N VAL A 73 4.53 -6.78 -6.91
CA VAL A 73 3.89 -5.58 -7.42
C VAL A 73 4.95 -4.59 -7.90
N THR A 74 4.86 -4.21 -9.17
CA THR A 74 5.71 -3.17 -9.78
C THR A 74 4.87 -1.91 -9.97
N ILE A 75 5.37 -0.77 -9.50
CA ILE A 75 4.72 0.54 -9.62
C ILE A 75 5.74 1.52 -10.17
N ASP A 76 5.45 2.20 -11.26
CA ASP A 76 6.35 3.17 -11.90
C ASP A 76 5.57 4.34 -12.51
N SER A 77 6.22 5.13 -13.38
CA SER A 77 5.62 6.28 -14.05
C SER A 77 4.55 5.90 -15.08
N SER A 78 4.58 4.67 -15.60
CA SER A 78 3.62 4.14 -16.58
C SER A 78 2.38 3.53 -15.96
N GLY A 79 2.45 3.11 -14.69
CA GLY A 79 1.31 2.56 -13.97
C GLY A 79 1.71 1.57 -12.88
N TRP A 80 0.97 0.46 -12.81
CA TRP A 80 1.28 -0.65 -11.92
C TRP A 80 1.00 -2.00 -12.60
N ALA A 81 1.71 -3.03 -12.19
CA ALA A 81 1.52 -4.41 -12.64
C ALA A 81 1.80 -5.40 -11.49
N ILE A 82 1.21 -6.59 -11.59
CA ILE A 82 1.47 -7.73 -10.70
C ILE A 82 2.12 -8.86 -11.48
N SER A 83 3.03 -9.59 -10.83
CA SER A 83 3.65 -10.81 -11.35
C SER A 83 3.60 -11.88 -10.28
N GLN A 84 3.22 -13.09 -10.67
CA GLN A 84 3.22 -14.29 -9.83
C GLN A 84 4.52 -15.07 -10.03
#